data_AF-A0AAJ1L5H5-F1
#
_entry.id   AF-A0AAJ1L5H5-F1
#
_cell.length_a   1.000
_cell.length_b   1.000
_cell.length_c   1.000
_cell.angle_alpha   90.00
_cell.angle_beta   90.00
_cell.angle_gamma   90.00
#
_symmetry.space_group_name_H-M   'P 1'
#
loop_
_entity.id
_entity.type
_entity.pdbx_description
1 polymer ?
#
loop_
_entity_poly.entity_id
_entity_poly.type
_entity_poly.pdbx_seq_one_letter_code
_entity_poly.pdbx_strand_id
1 'polypeptide(L)' 'MDVKSINNELELSFAKTKEGKWLKENVHRAGFIIRYPKEKENVIGYAYEPWHIRYVGDDAEKIYKEKLTLGEYMR' A
#
# COMPACT_ATOMS: atom_id res chain seq x y z
N MET A 1 -8.05 -5.13 -1.88
CA MET A 1 -7.92 -6.58 -1.60
C MET A 1 -6.92 -6.68 -0.47
N ASP A 2 -7.24 -7.37 0.61
CA ASP A 2 -6.38 -7.43 1.79
C ASP A 2 -5.37 -8.58 1.68
N VAL A 3 -4.11 -8.33 2.05
CA VAL A 3 -3.05 -9.35 2.10
C VAL A 3 -2.67 -9.60 3.56
N LYS A 4 -2.61 -10.87 3.94
CA LYS A 4 -2.30 -11.30 5.31
C LYS A 4 -0.89 -11.89 5.41
N SER A 5 -0.23 -11.71 6.56
CA SER A 5 1.07 -12.34 6.88
C SER A 5 0.92 -13.63 7.71
N ILE A 6 2.04 -14.28 8.01
CA ILE A 6 2.13 -15.32 9.07
C ILE A 6 1.56 -14.70 10.36
N ASN A 7 0.42 -15.24 10.81
CA ASN A 7 -0.47 -14.84 11.93
C ASN A 7 -1.85 -14.26 11.52
N ASN A 8 -2.12 -13.97 10.24
CA ASN A 8 -3.44 -13.57 9.73
C ASN A 8 -4.06 -12.27 10.30
N GLU A 9 -3.25 -11.41 10.91
CA GLU A 9 -3.70 -10.16 11.54
C GLU A 9 -3.64 -8.96 10.57
N LEU A 10 -4.72 -8.18 10.52
CA LEU A 10 -4.81 -6.92 9.78
C LEU A 10 -4.46 -5.77 10.73
N GLU A 11 -3.20 -5.73 11.17
CA GLU A 11 -2.72 -4.81 12.19
C GLU A 11 -1.51 -4.00 11.76
N LEU A 12 -1.31 -2.83 12.39
CA LEU A 12 -0.14 -1.97 12.15
C LEU A 12 1.19 -2.69 12.42
N SER A 13 1.17 -3.74 13.24
CA SER A 13 2.29 -4.64 13.49
C SER A 13 2.82 -5.26 12.19
N PHE A 14 1.97 -5.49 11.19
CA PHE A 14 2.36 -6.02 9.87
C PHE A 14 3.43 -5.16 9.20
N ALA A 15 3.35 -3.83 9.28
CA ALA A 15 4.37 -2.93 8.71
C ALA A 15 5.77 -3.11 9.30
N LYS A 16 5.89 -3.70 10.50
CA LYS A 16 7.16 -3.93 11.18
C LYS A 16 7.79 -5.28 10.80
N THR A 17 7.00 -6.21 10.27
CA THR A 17 7.45 -7.54 9.84
C THR A 17 8.36 -7.47 8.60
N LYS A 18 9.07 -8.57 8.30
CA LYS A 18 9.90 -8.64 7.09
C LYS A 18 9.02 -8.60 5.83
N GLU A 19 7.87 -9.26 5.91
CA GLU A 19 6.88 -9.40 4.86
C GLU A 19 6.22 -8.05 4.54
N GLY A 20 5.80 -7.30 5.56
CA GLY A 20 5.21 -5.97 5.36
C GLY A 20 6.19 -4.94 4.80
N LYS A 21 7.45 -4.98 5.22
CA LYS A 21 8.52 -4.17 4.62
C LYS A 21 8.76 -4.56 3.17
N TRP A 22 8.84 -5.86 2.88
CA TRP A 22 9.00 -6.35 1.52
C TRP A 22 7.83 -5.93 0.63
N LEU A 23 6.59 -6.07 1.13
CA LEU A 23 5.38 -5.68 0.42
C LEU A 23 5.42 -4.20 0.05
N LYS A 24 5.70 -3.31 1.01
CA LYS A 24 5.79 -1.86 0.77
C LYS A 24 6.77 -1.51 -0.35
N GLU A 25 7.91 -2.18 -0.41
CA GLU A 25 8.97 -1.88 -1.38
C GLU A 25 8.85 -2.63 -2.71
N ASN A 26 7.99 -3.65 -2.82
CA ASN A 26 7.96 -4.52 -4.02
C ASN A 26 6.58 -4.64 -4.68
N VAL A 27 5.49 -4.31 -4.00
CA VAL A 27 4.13 -4.58 -4.49
C VAL A 27 3.81 -3.90 -5.83
N HIS A 28 4.44 -2.74 -6.10
CA HIS A 28 4.32 -2.02 -7.37
C HIS A 28 4.85 -2.81 -8.57
N ARG A 29 5.82 -3.70 -8.35
CA ARG A 29 6.40 -4.55 -9.41
C ARG A 29 5.41 -5.59 -9.95
N ALA A 30 4.34 -5.84 -9.21
CA ALA A 30 3.25 -6.73 -9.60
C ALA A 30 1.97 -5.95 -10.00
N GLY A 31 2.06 -4.63 -10.19
CA GLY A 31 0.90 -3.80 -10.57
C GLY A 31 -0.01 -3.42 -9.41
N PHE A 32 0.46 -3.51 -8.16
CA PHE A 32 -0.31 -3.18 -6.96
C PHE A 32 0.29 -1.98 -6.21
N ILE A 33 -0.56 -1.27 -5.48
CA ILE A 33 -0.15 -0.19 -4.56
C ILE A 33 -0.68 -0.46 -3.15
N ILE A 34 -0.02 0.06 -2.12
CA ILE A 34 -0.65 0.19 -0.80
C ILE A 34 -1.70 1.30 -0.92
N ARG A 35 -2.97 0.97 -0.73
CA ARG A 35 -4.08 1.88 -1.03
C ARG A 35 -4.18 3.04 -0.03
N TYR A 36 -3.83 2.76 1.22
CA TYR A 36 -3.84 3.69 2.34
C TYR A 36 -2.43 3.78 2.93
N PRO A 37 -1.50 4.52 2.28
CA PRO A 37 -0.14 4.69 2.76
C PRO A 37 -0.09 5.61 3.98
N LYS A 38 0.97 5.43 4.78
CA LYS A 38 1.26 6.26 5.95
C LYS A 38 1.47 7.71 5.51
N GLU A 39 1.11 8.67 6.36
CA GLU A 39 1.29 10.12 6.16
C GLU A 39 0.36 10.73 5.10
N LYS A 40 -0.60 9.96 4.58
CA LYS A 40 -1.65 10.41 3.65
C LYS A 40 -3.06 10.32 4.26
N GLU A 41 -3.16 10.11 5.57
CA GLU A 41 -4.43 9.94 6.28
C GLU A 41 -5.34 11.17 6.09
N ASN A 42 -4.74 12.37 6.13
CA ASN A 42 -5.46 13.63 5.92
C ASN A 42 -5.92 13.85 4.46
N VAL A 43 -5.29 13.17 3.49
CA VAL A 43 -5.62 13.29 2.05
C VAL A 43 -6.71 12.30 1.67
N ILE A 44 -6.64 11.08 2.21
CA ILE A 44 -7.48 9.95 1.77
C ILE A 44 -8.67 9.72 2.73
N GLY A 45 -8.56 10.19 3.98
CA GLY A 45 -9.59 10.02 5.02
C GLY A 45 -9.55 8.65 5.72
N TYR A 46 -8.54 7.83 5.46
CA TYR A 46 -8.37 6.49 6.05
C TYR A 46 -7.05 6.41 6.80
N ALA A 47 -7.03 5.64 7.89
CA ALA A 47 -5.81 5.32 8.62
C ALA A 47 -4.85 4.47 7.77
N TYR A 48 -3.58 4.43 8.17
CA TYR A 48 -2.58 3.61 7.49
C TYR A 48 -2.93 2.11 7.57
N GLU A 49 -3.05 1.46 6.41
CA GLU A 49 -3.35 0.02 6.30
C GLU A 49 -2.25 -0.68 5.47
N PRO A 50 -1.14 -1.11 6.10
CA PRO A 50 -0.02 -1.76 5.40
C PRO A 50 -0.39 -3.05 4.67
N TRP A 51 -1.50 -3.69 5.02
CA TRP A 51 -2.01 -4.92 4.41
C TRP A 51 -2.90 -4.68 3.18
N HIS A 52 -3.45 -3.47 3.02
CA HIS A 52 -4.47 -3.21 2.01
C HIS A 52 -3.81 -2.81 0.69
N ILE A 53 -3.84 -3.73 -0.28
CA ILE A 53 -3.30 -3.49 -1.60
C ILE A 53 -4.40 -3.37 -2.65
N ARG A 54 -4.13 -2.56 -3.67
CA ARG A 54 -5.03 -2.33 -4.78
C ARG A 54 -4.29 -2.55 -6.09
N TYR A 55 -4.83 -3.42 -6.94
CA TYR A 55 -4.35 -3.58 -8.30
C TYR A 55 -4.72 -2.34 -9.14
N VAL A 56 -3.72 -1.80 -9.83
CA VAL A 56 -3.82 -0.64 -10.73
C VAL A 56 -3.05 -0.87 -12.04
N GLY A 57 -2.48 -2.06 -12.25
CA GLY A 57 -1.72 -2.38 -13.46
C GLY A 57 -0.41 -1.61 -13.57
N ASP A 58 -0.03 -1.27 -14.80
CA ASP A 58 1.28 -0.66 -15.13
C ASP A 58 1.49 0.71 -14.46
N ASP A 59 0.41 1.39 -14.07
CA ASP A 59 0.46 2.66 -13.34
C ASP A 59 1.07 2.55 -11.93
N ALA A 60 1.13 1.33 -11.36
CA ALA A 60 1.59 1.11 -10.00
C ALA A 60 3.02 1.60 -9.77
N GLU A 61 3.90 1.43 -10.77
CA GLU A 61 5.30 1.85 -10.68
C GLU A 61 5.42 3.38 -10.56
N LYS A 62 4.64 4.11 -11.35
CA LYS A 62 4.61 5.57 -11.32
C LYS A 62 4.07 6.08 -9.99
N ILE A 63 2.94 5.54 -9.54
CA ILE A 63 2.31 5.90 -8.26
C ILE A 63 3.28 5.67 -7.09
N TYR A 64 4.02 4.54 -7.10
CA TYR A 64 5.02 4.24 -6.08
C TYR A 64 6.21 5.21 -6.11
N LYS A 65 6.80 5.46 -7.30
CA LYS A 65 7.97 6.35 -7.45
C LYS A 65 7.66 7.79 -7.04
N GLU A 66 6.49 8.29 -7.41
CA GLU A 66 6.05 9.66 -7.12
C GLU A 66 5.40 9.79 -5.72
N LYS A 67 5.28 8.69 -4.97
CA LYS A 67 4.65 8.63 -3.63
C LYS A 67 3.23 9.21 -3.63
N LEU A 68 2.50 8.95 -4.71
CA LEU A 68 1.13 9.39 -4.90
C LEU A 68 0.16 8.41 -4.26
N THR A 69 -1.00 8.94 -3.87
CA THR A 69 -2.19 8.12 -3.65
C THR A 69 -2.91 7.91 -4.99
N LEU A 70 -3.77 6.90 -5.06
CA LEU A 70 -4.59 6.68 -6.27
C LEU A 70 -5.45 7.91 -6.61
N GLY A 71 -5.97 8.59 -5.59
CA GLY A 71 -6.78 9.80 -5.78
C GLY A 71 -5.98 11.00 -6.30
N GLU A 72 -4.71 11.11 -5.93
CA GLU A 72 -3.82 12.14 -6.49
C GLU A 72 -3.41 11.80 -7.93
N TYR A 73 -3.23 10.51 -8.26
CA TYR A 73 -2.88 10.07 -9.61
C TYR A 73 -4.01 10.30 -10.64
N MET A 74 -5.26 10.16 -10.22
CA MET A 74 -6.43 10.27 -11.10
C MET A 74 -6.92 11.72 -11.32
N ARG A 75 -6.19 12.71 -10.78
CA ARG A 75 -6.54 14.13 -10.91
C ARG A 75 -5.83 14.81 -12.07
#